data_AF-A0A2V9ZWY3-F1
#
_entry.id   AF-A0A2V9ZWY3-F1
#
_cell.length_a   1.000
_cell.length_b   1.000
_cell.length_c   1.000
_cell.angle_alpha   90.00
_cell.angle_beta   90.00
_cell.angle_gamma   90.00
#
_symmetry.space_group_name_H-M   'P 1'
#
loop_
_entity.id
_entity.type
_entity.pdbx_description
1 polymer ?
#
loop_
_entity_poly.entity_id
_entity_poly.type
_entity_poly.pdbx_seq_one_letter_code
_entity_poly.pdbx_strand_id
1 'polypeptide(L)'
;MLLSRPTLWKRSTQLKFLRRFASQFRRAVQEAGLVTPDGTLGVAVTGTLDEHLFQMIAERLPEGTWEFVCHPGYNDAALQATRTRLKASRMRELQVLTSSAAKHILERQGIELISFHDLAVARQHMQP
;
A
#
# COMPACT_ATOMS: atom_id res chain seq x y z
N MET A 1 -15.04 9.33 -11.51
CA MET A 1 -14.08 9.25 -12.64
C MET A 1 -13.03 8.11 -12.48
N LEU A 2 -13.36 6.97 -11.83
CA LEU A 2 -12.50 5.77 -11.81
C LEU A 2 -12.68 4.88 -13.07
N LEU A 3 -13.66 5.21 -13.91
CA LEU A 3 -14.11 4.41 -15.07
C LEU A 3 -13.14 4.43 -16.27
N SER A 4 -12.08 5.22 -16.24
CA SER A 4 -11.16 5.41 -17.38
C SER A 4 -9.92 4.50 -17.36
N ARG A 5 -9.81 3.54 -16.42
CA ARG A 5 -8.61 2.71 -16.25
C ARG A 5 -8.96 1.21 -16.09
N PRO A 6 -9.16 0.45 -17.19
CA PRO A 6 -9.64 -0.94 -17.15
C PRO A 6 -8.75 -1.90 -16.35
N THR A 7 -7.45 -1.59 -16.24
CA THR A 7 -6.48 -2.37 -15.43
C THR A 7 -6.77 -2.30 -13.92
N LEU A 8 -7.33 -1.18 -13.43
CA LEU A 8 -7.71 -1.04 -12.03
C LEU A 8 -8.88 -1.97 -11.68
N TRP A 9 -9.84 -2.12 -12.59
CA TRP A 9 -11.02 -2.94 -12.34
C TRP A 9 -10.67 -4.43 -12.25
N LYS A 10 -9.87 -4.93 -13.20
CA LYS A 10 -9.41 -6.32 -13.17
C LYS A 10 -8.72 -6.65 -11.83
N ARG A 11 -7.79 -5.81 -11.39
CA ARG A 11 -7.10 -5.99 -10.10
C ARG A 11 -8.04 -5.87 -8.90
N SER A 12 -8.94 -4.88 -8.92
CA SER A 12 -9.90 -4.70 -7.84
C SER A 12 -10.78 -5.94 -7.66
N THR A 13 -11.20 -6.58 -8.74
CA THR A 13 -11.95 -7.84 -8.70
C THR A 13 -11.11 -8.99 -8.15
N GLN A 14 -9.86 -9.13 -8.60
CA GLN A 14 -8.93 -10.14 -8.06
C GLN A 14 -8.71 -9.96 -6.55
N LEU A 15 -8.53 -8.72 -6.08
CA LEU A 15 -8.36 -8.41 -4.66
C LEU A 15 -9.63 -8.70 -3.86
N LYS A 16 -10.82 -8.40 -4.40
CA LYS A 16 -12.09 -8.77 -3.75
C LYS A 16 -12.19 -10.28 -3.54
N PHE A 17 -11.75 -11.08 -4.52
CA PHE A 17 -11.71 -12.53 -4.37
C PHE A 17 -10.71 -12.96 -3.30
N LEU A 18 -9.46 -12.44 -3.32
CA LEU A 18 -8.45 -12.74 -2.30
C LEU A 18 -8.89 -12.37 -0.88
N ARG A 19 -9.63 -11.27 -0.71
CA ARG A 19 -10.18 -10.85 0.59
C ARG A 19 -11.10 -11.88 1.24
N ARG A 20 -11.68 -12.81 0.46
CA ARG A 20 -12.48 -13.92 1.00
C ARG A 20 -11.66 -14.87 1.90
N PHE A 21 -10.36 -14.94 1.69
CA PHE A 21 -9.44 -15.78 2.47
C PHE A 21 -8.79 -15.04 3.66
N ALA A 22 -9.13 -13.77 3.89
CA ALA A 22 -8.45 -12.94 4.88
C ALA A 22 -8.57 -13.47 6.32
N SER A 23 -9.73 -14.05 6.69
CA SER A 23 -9.91 -14.67 8.01
C SER A 23 -9.02 -15.89 8.21
N GLN A 24 -8.96 -16.77 7.20
CA GLN A 24 -8.11 -17.97 7.22
C GLN A 24 -6.63 -17.59 7.28
N PHE A 25 -6.21 -16.60 6.48
CA PHE A 25 -4.85 -16.07 6.52
C PHE A 25 -4.49 -15.54 7.91
N ARG A 26 -5.34 -14.68 8.51
CA ARG A 26 -5.09 -14.15 9.86
C ARG A 26 -4.97 -15.25 10.91
N ARG A 27 -5.82 -16.26 10.83
CA ARG A 27 -5.75 -17.42 11.73
C ARG A 27 -4.42 -18.17 11.57
N ALA A 28 -3.98 -18.44 10.35
CA ALA A 28 -2.71 -19.11 10.09
C ALA A 28 -1.50 -18.29 10.59
N VAL A 29 -1.54 -16.96 10.42
CA VAL A 29 -0.51 -16.04 10.94
C VAL A 29 -0.46 -16.09 12.48
N GLN A 30 -1.63 -16.05 13.14
CA GLN A 30 -1.72 -16.16 14.60
C GLN A 30 -1.22 -17.50 15.12
N GLU A 31 -1.63 -18.62 14.49
CA GLU A 31 -1.18 -19.98 14.85
C GLU A 31 0.33 -20.14 14.67
N ALA A 32 0.95 -19.42 13.74
CA ALA A 32 2.40 -19.39 13.53
C ALA A 32 3.15 -18.41 14.46
N GLY A 33 2.45 -17.68 15.34
CA GLY A 33 3.06 -16.67 16.21
C GLY A 33 3.63 -15.45 15.46
N LEU A 34 3.14 -15.18 14.25
CA LEU A 34 3.60 -14.08 13.41
C LEU A 34 2.73 -12.84 13.59
N VAL A 35 3.32 -11.67 13.36
CA VAL A 35 2.62 -10.37 13.35
C VAL A 35 2.42 -9.91 11.90
N THR A 36 1.22 -9.42 11.58
CA THR A 36 0.88 -8.88 10.27
C THR A 36 0.04 -7.61 10.40
N PRO A 37 0.13 -6.67 9.44
CA PRO A 37 -0.86 -5.61 9.28
C PRO A 37 -2.27 -6.16 9.04
N ASP A 38 -3.29 -5.35 9.31
CA ASP A 38 -4.70 -5.68 9.08
C ASP A 38 -5.05 -5.77 7.58
N GLY A 39 -4.24 -5.12 6.73
CA GLY A 39 -4.29 -5.29 5.29
C GLY A 39 -3.19 -4.58 4.52
N THR A 40 -3.31 -4.65 3.19
CA THR A 40 -2.36 -4.06 2.24
C THR A 40 -3.07 -3.12 1.27
N LEU A 41 -2.45 -1.98 1.00
CA LEU A 41 -2.89 -0.93 0.08
C LEU A 41 -1.95 -0.85 -1.14
N GLY A 42 -2.30 -0.04 -2.14
CA GLY A 42 -1.41 0.24 -3.29
C GLY A 42 -1.42 -0.83 -4.40
N VAL A 43 -1.84 -2.06 -4.10
CA VAL A 43 -1.87 -3.18 -5.08
C VAL A 43 -2.79 -2.88 -6.26
N ALA A 44 -3.98 -2.33 -6.01
CA ALA A 44 -4.92 -2.00 -7.08
C ALA A 44 -4.33 -0.96 -8.05
N VAL A 45 -3.55 0.00 -7.54
CA VAL A 45 -3.04 1.17 -8.27
C VAL A 45 -1.61 0.99 -8.78
N THR A 46 -1.03 -0.22 -8.69
CA THR A 46 0.35 -0.51 -9.07
C THR A 46 0.69 -0.09 -10.50
N GLY A 47 1.66 0.83 -10.63
CA GLY A 47 2.09 1.40 -11.90
C GLY A 47 1.20 2.53 -12.43
N THR A 48 0.22 2.98 -11.64
CA THR A 48 -0.69 4.07 -11.99
C THR A 48 -0.86 5.10 -10.89
N LEU A 49 -0.16 4.95 -9.76
CA LEU A 49 -0.25 5.88 -8.63
C LEU A 49 0.11 7.30 -9.07
N ASP A 50 -0.72 8.24 -8.65
CA ASP A 50 -0.57 9.67 -8.81
C ASP A 50 -1.07 10.34 -7.51
N GLU A 51 -0.87 11.66 -7.38
CA GLU A 51 -1.22 12.39 -6.15
C GLU A 51 -2.70 12.26 -5.79
N HIS A 52 -3.59 12.32 -6.80
CA HIS A 52 -5.03 12.18 -6.60
C HIS A 52 -5.41 10.78 -6.08
N LEU A 53 -4.83 9.71 -6.65
CA LEU A 53 -5.03 8.35 -6.14
C LEU A 53 -4.48 8.19 -4.71
N PHE A 54 -3.32 8.75 -4.42
CA PHE A 54 -2.73 8.70 -3.07
C PHE A 54 -3.63 9.40 -2.05
N GLN A 55 -4.11 10.60 -2.37
CA GLN A 55 -5.06 11.35 -1.54
C GLN A 55 -6.34 10.55 -1.29
N MET A 56 -6.98 10.00 -2.32
CA MET A 56 -8.19 9.20 -2.16
C MET A 56 -7.97 7.93 -1.31
N ILE A 57 -6.77 7.33 -1.36
CA ILE A 57 -6.42 6.18 -0.51
C ILE A 57 -6.34 6.63 0.94
N ALA A 58 -5.61 7.72 1.23
CA ALA A 58 -5.46 8.25 2.57
C ALA A 58 -6.81 8.67 3.19
N GLU A 59 -7.66 9.36 2.44
CA GLU A 59 -8.99 9.83 2.89
C GLU A 59 -10.00 8.71 3.18
N ARG A 60 -9.75 7.50 2.68
CA ARG A 60 -10.66 6.35 2.83
C ARG A 60 -10.03 5.21 3.60
N LEU A 61 -8.88 5.47 4.23
CA LEU A 61 -8.16 4.47 4.98
C LEU A 61 -8.97 4.09 6.22
N PRO A 62 -9.39 2.82 6.37
CA PRO A 62 -10.05 2.39 7.60
C PRO A 62 -9.08 2.40 8.78
N GLU A 63 -9.61 2.51 9.99
CA GLU A 63 -8.83 2.33 11.21
C GLU A 63 -8.10 0.97 11.22
N GLY A 64 -6.88 0.96 11.73
CA GLY A 64 -6.02 -0.22 11.83
C GLY A 64 -4.63 0.00 11.25
N THR A 65 -3.91 -1.10 11.06
CA THR A 65 -2.53 -1.14 10.56
C THR A 65 -2.52 -1.58 9.11
N TRP A 66 -1.90 -0.80 8.24
CA TRP A 66 -1.94 -1.03 6.80
C TRP A 66 -0.55 -0.91 6.17
N GLU A 67 -0.19 -1.89 5.37
CA GLU A 67 1.03 -1.83 4.54
C GLU A 67 0.72 -1.12 3.22
N PHE A 68 1.45 -0.04 2.91
CA PHE A 68 1.34 0.64 1.62
C PHE A 68 2.38 0.12 0.61
N VAL A 69 1.96 -0.71 -0.34
CA VAL A 69 2.86 -1.27 -1.36
C VAL A 69 3.10 -0.26 -2.48
N CYS A 70 4.37 0.07 -2.69
CA CYS A 70 4.83 1.01 -3.71
C CYS A 70 6.21 0.62 -4.26
N HIS A 71 6.62 1.32 -5.32
CA HIS A 71 7.85 1.07 -6.08
C HIS A 71 8.53 2.40 -6.47
N PRO A 72 8.77 3.35 -5.55
CA PRO A 72 9.49 4.57 -5.87
C PRO A 72 10.90 4.26 -6.38
N GLY A 73 11.42 5.07 -7.30
CA GLY A 73 12.78 4.90 -7.79
C GLY A 73 13.08 5.70 -9.05
N TYR A 74 14.37 5.86 -9.33
CA TYR A 74 14.87 6.52 -10.53
C TYR A 74 14.74 5.61 -11.75
N ASN A 75 14.48 6.22 -12.91
CA ASN A 75 14.43 5.52 -14.18
C ASN A 75 15.82 5.52 -14.85
N ASP A 76 16.80 4.97 -14.14
CA ASP A 76 18.20 4.93 -14.59
C ASP A 76 18.47 3.77 -15.57
N ALA A 77 19.70 3.71 -16.08
CA ALA A 77 20.13 2.68 -17.02
C ALA A 77 19.97 1.25 -16.46
N ALA A 78 20.19 1.06 -15.16
CA ALA A 78 20.02 -0.23 -14.51
C ALA A 78 18.55 -0.67 -14.53
N LEU A 79 17.61 0.21 -14.17
CA LEU A 79 16.18 -0.08 -14.27
C LEU A 79 15.75 -0.32 -15.72
N GLN A 80 16.30 0.43 -16.67
CA GLN A 80 16.02 0.25 -18.09
C GLN A 80 16.44 -1.12 -18.62
N ALA A 81 17.52 -1.70 -18.09
CA ALA A 81 17.95 -3.05 -18.43
C ALA A 81 17.04 -4.16 -17.85
N THR A 82 16.21 -3.85 -16.85
CA THR A 82 15.30 -4.85 -16.25
C THR A 82 14.04 -5.10 -17.10
N ARG A 83 13.56 -6.35 -17.06
CA ARG A 83 12.27 -6.75 -17.68
C ARG A 83 11.09 -6.40 -16.77
N THR A 84 10.85 -5.11 -16.59
CA THR A 84 9.66 -4.60 -15.89
C THR A 84 8.91 -3.57 -16.71
N ARG A 85 7.59 -3.56 -16.57
CA ARG A 85 6.72 -2.50 -17.10
C ARG A 85 6.65 -1.27 -16.18
N LEU A 86 7.15 -1.39 -14.94
CA LEU A 86 7.12 -0.34 -13.91
C LEU A 86 8.40 0.49 -13.99
N LYS A 87 8.66 1.16 -15.11
CA LYS A 87 9.84 2.03 -15.27
C LYS A 87 9.47 3.48 -15.03
N ALA A 88 8.67 4.04 -15.93
CA ALA A 88 8.18 5.42 -15.82
C ALA A 88 7.35 5.67 -14.56
N SER A 89 6.59 4.66 -14.08
CA SER A 89 5.76 4.81 -12.89
C SER A 89 6.58 5.01 -11.61
N ARG A 90 7.82 4.51 -11.53
CA ARG A 90 8.63 4.62 -10.29
C ARG A 90 9.00 6.06 -9.97
N MET A 91 9.32 6.84 -10.99
CA MET A 91 9.64 8.26 -10.80
C MET A 91 8.40 9.03 -10.32
N ARG A 92 7.23 8.71 -10.86
CA ARG A 92 5.97 9.30 -10.41
C ARG A 92 5.65 8.90 -8.97
N GLU A 93 5.80 7.63 -8.62
CA GLU A 93 5.62 7.15 -7.25
C GLU A 93 6.58 7.85 -6.29
N LEU A 94 7.84 8.02 -6.67
CA LEU A 94 8.83 8.77 -5.88
C LEU A 94 8.36 10.22 -5.67
N GLN A 95 7.98 10.93 -6.73
CA GLN A 95 7.49 12.31 -6.65
C GLN A 95 6.29 12.46 -5.70
N VAL A 96 5.29 11.56 -5.82
CA VAL A 96 4.11 11.55 -4.96
C VAL A 96 4.52 11.35 -3.50
N LEU A 97 5.31 10.30 -3.23
CA LEU A 97 5.65 9.88 -1.86
C LEU A 97 6.59 10.86 -1.15
N THR A 98 7.33 11.70 -1.88
CA THR A 98 8.17 12.75 -1.32
C THR A 98 7.54 14.15 -1.38
N SER A 99 6.28 14.26 -1.81
CA SER A 99 5.61 15.56 -1.93
C SER A 99 5.17 16.09 -0.56
N SER A 100 5.16 17.42 -0.40
CA SER A 100 4.57 18.07 0.78
C SER A 100 3.07 17.80 0.90
N ALA A 101 2.37 17.67 -0.23
CA ALA A 101 0.95 17.33 -0.29
C ALA A 101 0.68 15.94 0.32
N ALA A 102 1.51 14.94 0.00
CA ALA A 102 1.41 13.60 0.58
C ALA A 102 1.63 13.62 2.10
N LYS A 103 2.64 14.34 2.58
CA LYS A 103 2.87 14.51 4.02
C LYS A 103 1.64 15.14 4.71
N HIS A 104 1.12 16.23 4.14
CA HIS A 104 0.02 16.97 4.73
C HIS A 104 -1.30 16.17 4.78
N ILE A 105 -1.60 15.35 3.76
CA ILE A 105 -2.81 14.51 3.81
C ILE A 105 -2.69 13.44 4.90
N LEU A 106 -1.51 12.82 5.08
CA LEU A 106 -1.30 11.84 6.15
C LEU A 106 -1.52 12.47 7.53
N GLU A 107 -0.90 13.63 7.78
CA GLU A 107 -1.09 14.38 9.03
C GLU A 107 -2.56 14.75 9.27
N ARG A 108 -3.25 15.27 8.23
CA ARG A 108 -4.66 15.67 8.33
C ARG A 108 -5.60 14.50 8.60
N GLN A 109 -5.27 13.31 8.11
CA GLN A 109 -6.05 12.08 8.38
C GLN A 109 -5.62 11.38 9.69
N GLY A 110 -4.64 11.92 10.43
CA GLY A 110 -4.12 11.28 11.63
C GLY A 110 -3.43 9.94 11.34
N ILE A 111 -2.88 9.76 10.13
CA ILE A 111 -2.19 8.54 9.74
C ILE A 111 -0.75 8.59 10.23
N GLU A 112 -0.42 7.67 11.13
CA GLU A 112 0.95 7.48 11.61
C GLU A 112 1.75 6.58 10.67
N LEU A 113 2.97 6.99 10.33
CA LEU A 113 3.90 6.15 9.59
C LEU A 113 4.73 5.33 10.56
N ILE A 114 4.50 4.02 10.54
CA ILE A 114 5.20 3.05 11.40
C ILE A 114 6.00 2.06 10.56
N SER A 115 7.00 1.45 11.16
CA SER A 115 7.74 0.31 10.62
C SER A 115 7.14 -1.02 11.07
N PHE A 116 7.55 -2.13 10.44
CA PHE A 116 7.21 -3.47 10.94
C PHE A 116 7.76 -3.75 12.35
N HIS A 117 8.83 -3.06 12.77
CA HIS A 117 9.34 -3.15 14.13
C HIS A 117 8.34 -2.55 15.12
N ASP A 118 7.87 -1.33 14.87
CA ASP A 118 6.89 -0.65 15.74
C ASP A 118 5.59 -1.46 15.85
N LEU A 119 5.14 -2.04 14.73
CA LEU A 119 3.99 -2.94 14.70
C LEU A 119 4.19 -4.16 15.61
N ALA A 120 5.36 -4.81 15.55
CA ALA A 120 5.67 -5.96 16.38
C ALA A 120 5.68 -5.60 17.87
N VAL A 121 6.32 -4.48 18.23
CA VAL A 121 6.37 -3.98 19.61
C VAL A 121 4.97 -3.67 20.13
N ALA A 122 4.16 -2.94 19.37
CA ALA A 122 2.79 -2.60 19.77
C ALA A 122 1.91 -3.84 20.00
N ARG A 123 2.07 -4.87 19.17
CA ARG A 123 1.29 -6.12 19.29
C ARG A 123 1.75 -7.02 20.45
N GLN A 124 3.04 -7.00 20.80
CA GLN A 124 3.55 -7.69 22.00
C GLN A 124 2.97 -7.10 23.29
N HIS A 125 2.86 -5.77 23.37
CA HIS A 125 2.26 -5.09 24.53
C HIS A 125 0.74 -5.26 24.63
N MET A 126 0.06 -5.70 23.56
CA MET A 126 -1.38 -5.99 23.53
C MET A 126 -1.72 -7.46 23.83
N GLN A 127 -0.74 -8.35 23.93
CA GLN A 127 -0.97 -9.74 24.34
C GLN A 127 -1.00 -9.82 25.88
N PRO A 128 -2.07 -10.36 26.49
CA PRO A 128 -2.13 -10.58 27.93
C PRO A 128 -1.12 -11.62 28.42
#